data_AF-A0A3N9UPJ0-F1
#
_entry.id   AF-A0A3N9UPJ0-F1
#
_cell.length_a   1.000
_cell.length_b   1.000
_cell.length_c   1.000
_cell.angle_alpha   90.00
_cell.angle_beta   90.00
_cell.angle_gamma   90.00
#
_symmetry.space_group_name_H-M   'P 1'
#
loop_
_entity.id
_entity.type
_entity.pdbx_description
1 polymer ?
#
loop_
_entity_poly.entity_id
_entity_poly.type
_entity_poly.pdbx_seq_one_letter_code
_entity_poly.pdbx_strand_id
1 'polypeptide(L)'
;KPVDIHQLLSTLAPYLPDTPELAAEPQTASVPATDDGAGIPPLPGIDPGRVALVTGGDRDFFLQMLGLFVAEFRDMGQWLRGELDAGQRESVKRRLHNLKGNSGNLGAMALMRTAAALETAVMDPDALLDLPIEDLSRQLADFVAAAEPWLKPANEEAAESAVLDSAELAAWRDALTRRDLAAVKRYAGLRPGLLAREGAAALASLDQAMQTLRFDDALTWLKRYMNLD
;
A
#
# COMPACT_ATOMS: atom_id res chain seq x y z
N LYS A 1 13.54 9.25 -20.79
CA LYS A 1 14.95 9.45 -20.39
C LYS A 1 15.02 9.31 -18.87
N PRO A 2 15.76 8.34 -18.32
CA PRO A 2 15.85 8.17 -16.88
C PRO A 2 16.66 9.33 -16.28
N VAL A 3 16.22 9.80 -15.11
CA VAL A 3 16.93 10.83 -14.34
C VAL A 3 18.14 10.17 -13.69
N ASP A 4 19.32 10.70 -13.97
CA ASP A 4 20.57 10.24 -13.40
C ASP A 4 20.70 10.75 -11.96
N ILE A 5 20.70 9.81 -11.01
CA ILE A 5 20.78 10.08 -9.57
C ILE A 5 22.06 10.85 -9.23
N HIS A 6 23.17 10.61 -9.95
CA HIS A 6 24.42 11.33 -9.73
C HIS A 6 24.35 12.79 -10.20
N GLN A 7 23.56 13.06 -11.23
CA GLN A 7 23.29 14.42 -11.73
C GLN A 7 22.36 15.20 -10.79
N LEU A 8 21.42 14.51 -10.13
CA LEU A 8 20.55 15.08 -9.10
C LEU A 8 21.31 15.41 -7.81
N LEU A 9 22.20 14.51 -7.37
CA LEU A 9 23.01 14.75 -6.17
C LEU A 9 24.01 15.90 -6.37
N SER A 10 24.59 16.02 -7.56
CA SER A 10 25.52 17.11 -7.89
C SER A 10 24.85 18.48 -7.93
N THR A 11 23.56 18.56 -8.26
CA THR A 11 22.80 19.82 -8.26
C THR A 11 22.34 20.25 -6.87
N LEU A 12 22.21 19.31 -5.94
CA LEU A 12 21.80 19.59 -4.55
C LEU A 12 22.97 19.88 -3.61
N ALA A 13 24.19 19.42 -3.95
CA ALA A 13 25.40 19.62 -3.14
C ALA A 13 25.68 21.08 -2.71
N PRO A 14 25.44 22.13 -3.54
CA PRO A 14 25.71 23.51 -3.14
C PRO A 14 24.71 24.11 -2.13
N TYR A 15 23.59 23.42 -1.86
CA TYR A 15 22.51 23.91 -1.01
C TYR A 15 22.37 23.12 0.30
N LEU A 16 23.23 22.12 0.51
CA LEU A 16 23.28 21.37 1.76
C LEU A 16 24.12 22.15 2.80
N PRO A 17 23.65 22.28 4.04
CA PRO A 17 24.39 22.98 5.08
C PRO A 17 25.68 22.23 5.43
N ASP A 18 26.80 22.94 5.45
CA ASP A 18 28.09 22.45 5.93
C ASP A 18 27.96 22.07 7.42
N THR A 19 27.91 20.77 7.71
CA THR A 19 28.14 20.27 9.06
C THR A 19 29.38 19.39 9.04
N PRO A 20 30.48 19.80 9.69
CA PRO A 20 31.70 19.02 9.68
C PRO A 20 31.65 17.87 10.70
N GLU A 21 32.37 16.82 10.33
CA GLU A 21 33.14 15.94 11.22
C GLU A 21 32.48 14.66 11.79
N LEU A 22 32.43 13.65 10.92
CA LEU A 22 32.42 12.24 11.29
C LEU A 22 33.83 11.81 11.74
N ALA A 23 34.07 11.76 13.05
CA ALA A 23 35.13 10.96 13.66
C ALA A 23 34.80 10.60 15.11
N ALA A 24 34.27 9.38 15.35
CA ALA A 24 34.54 8.56 16.54
C ALA A 24 33.87 7.17 16.46
N GLU A 25 34.59 6.19 16.97
CA GLU A 25 34.44 4.72 16.94
C GLU A 25 33.34 4.14 17.89
N PRO A 26 33.11 2.79 17.92
CA PRO A 26 31.82 2.17 18.21
C PRO A 26 31.51 2.09 19.70
N GLN A 27 30.31 2.56 20.09
CA GLN A 27 29.76 2.33 21.42
C GLN A 27 28.52 1.45 21.31
N THR A 28 28.66 0.23 21.81
CA THR A 28 27.56 -0.60 22.34
C THR A 28 26.89 0.15 23.48
N ALA A 29 25.88 0.94 23.14
CA ALA A 29 24.93 1.49 24.10
C ALA A 29 23.56 0.91 23.77
N SER A 30 23.10 -0.03 24.60
CA SER A 30 21.68 -0.35 24.72
C SER A 30 20.95 0.94 25.08
N VAL A 31 20.34 1.55 24.08
CA VAL A 31 19.44 2.68 24.25
C VAL A 31 18.13 2.13 24.83
N PRO A 32 17.56 2.73 25.88
CA PRO A 32 16.24 2.33 26.36
C PRO A 32 15.24 2.54 25.22
N ALA A 33 14.26 1.64 25.13
CA ALA A 33 13.07 1.85 24.30
C ALA A 33 12.35 3.12 24.79
N THR A 34 12.75 4.27 24.26
CA THR A 34 11.95 5.48 24.28
C THR A 34 10.96 5.34 23.13
N ASP A 35 9.75 4.94 23.52
CA ASP A 35 8.50 5.33 22.89
C ASP A 35 8.60 6.78 22.39
N ASP A 36 8.75 6.95 21.07
CA ASP A 36 8.55 8.20 20.32
C ASP A 36 8.59 7.88 18.81
N GLY A 37 7.71 6.96 18.39
CA GLY A 37 7.42 6.63 17.00
C GLY A 37 5.98 6.96 16.68
N ALA A 38 5.64 8.25 16.60
CA ALA A 38 4.35 8.84 16.28
C ALA A 38 3.30 7.85 15.70
N GLY A 39 2.59 7.13 16.57
CA GLY A 39 1.35 6.43 16.28
C GLY A 39 1.34 5.29 15.24
N ILE A 40 2.42 5.01 14.50
CA ILE A 40 2.40 3.96 13.48
C ILE A 40 2.50 2.58 14.16
N PRO A 41 1.56 1.66 13.87
CA PRO A 41 1.60 0.28 14.36
C PRO A 41 2.94 -0.43 14.11
N PRO A 42 3.49 -1.15 15.11
CA PRO A 42 4.69 -1.98 14.92
C PRO A 42 4.33 -3.22 14.10
N LEU A 43 4.49 -3.13 12.78
CA LEU A 43 4.15 -4.17 11.82
C LEU A 43 5.40 -4.84 11.25
N PRO A 44 5.37 -6.17 11.01
CA PRO A 44 6.53 -6.90 10.53
C PRO A 44 6.97 -6.40 9.15
N GLY A 45 8.26 -6.08 9.03
CA GLY A 45 8.86 -5.69 7.74
C GLY A 45 8.46 -4.31 7.22
N ILE A 46 7.79 -3.48 8.03
CA ILE A 46 7.50 -2.08 7.73
C ILE A 46 8.75 -1.22 7.95
N ASP A 47 9.00 -0.29 7.04
CA ASP A 47 10.01 0.75 7.13
C ASP A 47 9.35 2.07 7.60
N PRO A 48 9.56 2.48 8.87
CA PRO A 48 8.92 3.68 9.42
C PRO A 48 9.27 4.97 8.67
N GLY A 49 10.50 5.07 8.12
CA GLY A 49 10.93 6.22 7.34
C GLY A 49 10.16 6.34 6.03
N ARG A 50 9.93 5.20 5.36
CA ARG A 50 9.06 5.16 4.18
C ARG A 50 7.60 5.47 4.52
N VAL A 51 7.08 4.92 5.61
CA VAL A 51 5.70 5.23 6.04
C VAL A 51 5.56 6.73 6.26
N ALA A 52 6.48 7.36 6.99
CA ALA A 52 6.46 8.80 7.22
C ALA A 52 6.54 9.60 5.91
N LEU A 53 7.38 9.18 4.96
CA LEU A 53 7.49 9.83 3.64
C LEU A 53 6.20 9.74 2.82
N VAL A 54 5.58 8.56 2.77
CA VAL A 54 4.35 8.34 1.99
C VAL A 54 3.14 9.01 2.64
N THR A 55 3.07 8.98 3.97
CA THR A 55 1.92 9.46 4.73
C THR A 55 2.03 10.92 5.15
N GLY A 56 3.21 11.52 5.05
CA GLY A 56 3.48 12.84 5.64
C GLY A 56 3.41 12.84 7.17
N GLY A 57 3.59 11.66 7.81
CA GLY A 57 3.40 11.47 9.26
C GLY A 57 1.94 11.30 9.69
N ASP A 58 1.01 11.16 8.74
CA ASP A 58 -0.41 11.03 9.01
C ASP A 58 -0.81 9.60 9.39
N ARG A 59 -0.99 9.37 10.69
CA ARG A 59 -1.33 8.07 11.24
C ARG A 59 -2.67 7.52 10.74
N ASP A 60 -3.70 8.34 10.69
CA ASP A 60 -5.03 7.87 10.31
C ASP A 60 -5.06 7.49 8.83
N PHE A 61 -4.33 8.24 8.00
CA PHE A 61 -4.09 7.86 6.61
C PHE A 61 -3.39 6.51 6.49
N PHE A 62 -2.34 6.28 7.29
CA PHE A 62 -1.65 5.00 7.31
C PHE A 62 -2.59 3.84 7.63
N LEU A 63 -3.43 3.98 8.67
CA LEU A 63 -4.38 2.95 9.07
C LEU A 63 -5.44 2.67 7.99
N GLN A 64 -5.86 3.68 7.24
CA GLN A 64 -6.76 3.50 6.10
C GLN A 64 -6.09 2.72 4.95
N MET A 65 -4.85 3.06 4.61
CA MET A 65 -4.08 2.30 3.61
C MET A 65 -3.85 0.85 4.07
N LEU A 66 -3.55 0.65 5.35
CA LEU A 66 -3.39 -0.66 5.97
C LEU A 66 -4.68 -1.49 5.87
N GLY A 67 -5.84 -0.88 6.15
CA GLY A 67 -7.13 -1.56 6.06
C GLY A 67 -7.46 -2.01 4.64
N LEU A 68 -7.23 -1.15 3.65
CA LEU A 68 -7.39 -1.48 2.24
C LEU A 68 -6.43 -2.61 1.82
N PHE A 69 -5.16 -2.55 2.23
CA PHE A 69 -4.18 -3.59 1.96
C PHE A 69 -4.59 -4.96 2.53
N VAL A 70 -5.00 -4.99 3.81
CA VAL A 70 -5.43 -6.24 4.47
C VAL A 70 -6.68 -6.81 3.79
N ALA A 71 -7.65 -5.97 3.45
CA ALA A 71 -8.85 -6.41 2.74
C ALA A 71 -8.52 -7.06 1.38
N GLU A 72 -7.53 -6.54 0.65
CA GLU A 72 -7.15 -7.04 -0.68
C GLU A 72 -6.29 -8.32 -0.61
N PHE A 73 -5.41 -8.44 0.38
CA PHE A 73 -4.37 -9.47 0.37
C PHE A 73 -4.50 -10.56 1.44
N ARG A 74 -5.48 -10.47 2.36
CA ARG A 74 -5.65 -11.46 3.44
C ARG A 74 -5.72 -12.91 2.97
N ASP A 75 -6.37 -13.16 1.84
CA ASP A 75 -6.58 -14.52 1.30
C ASP A 75 -5.60 -14.86 0.18
N MET A 76 -4.65 -13.97 -0.13
CA MET A 76 -3.75 -14.13 -1.28
C MET A 76 -2.88 -15.37 -1.17
N GLY A 77 -2.42 -15.75 0.02
CA GLY A 77 -1.61 -16.98 0.20
C GLY A 77 -2.35 -18.25 -0.24
N GLN A 78 -3.64 -18.37 0.11
CA GLN A 78 -4.46 -19.51 -0.32
C GLN A 78 -4.73 -19.46 -1.83
N TRP A 79 -5.06 -18.27 -2.35
CA TRP A 79 -5.30 -18.05 -3.77
C TRP A 79 -4.08 -18.39 -4.63
N LEU A 80 -2.88 -17.99 -4.20
CA LEU A 80 -1.62 -18.26 -4.90
C LEU A 80 -1.41 -19.76 -5.09
N ARG A 81 -1.65 -20.56 -4.05
CA ARG A 81 -1.50 -22.03 -4.11
C ARG A 81 -2.45 -22.62 -5.15
N GLY A 82 -3.74 -22.26 -5.09
CA GLY A 82 -4.75 -22.78 -6.01
C GLY A 82 -4.47 -22.42 -7.48
N GLU A 83 -4.04 -21.18 -7.76
CA GLU A 83 -3.73 -20.75 -9.12
C GLU A 83 -2.46 -21.41 -9.68
N LEU A 84 -1.45 -21.62 -8.85
CA LEU A 84 -0.24 -22.34 -9.25
C LEU A 84 -0.53 -23.81 -9.57
N ASP A 85 -1.33 -24.48 -8.74
CA ASP A 85 -1.78 -25.87 -8.98
C ASP A 85 -2.62 -25.97 -10.27
N ALA A 86 -3.41 -24.93 -10.57
CA ALA A 86 -4.19 -24.81 -11.80
C ALA A 86 -3.37 -24.33 -13.02
N GLY A 87 -2.06 -24.12 -12.88
CA GLY A 87 -1.17 -23.66 -13.95
C GLY A 87 -1.38 -22.21 -14.41
N GLN A 88 -2.12 -21.39 -13.65
CA GLN A 88 -2.50 -20.02 -14.01
C GLN A 88 -1.39 -18.99 -13.73
N ARG A 89 -0.19 -19.24 -14.25
CA ARG A 89 1.03 -18.45 -13.94
C ARG A 89 0.91 -16.96 -14.27
N GLU A 90 0.25 -16.62 -15.37
CA GLU A 90 0.03 -15.21 -15.75
C GLU A 90 -0.89 -14.47 -14.76
N SER A 91 -1.89 -15.17 -14.23
CA SER A 91 -2.77 -14.65 -13.17
C SER A 91 -1.96 -14.37 -11.91
N VAL A 92 -1.16 -15.35 -11.50
CA VAL A 92 -0.27 -15.25 -10.33
C VAL A 92 0.72 -14.10 -10.46
N LYS A 93 1.40 -13.99 -11.61
CA LYS A 93 2.35 -12.90 -11.89
C LYS A 93 1.71 -11.52 -11.72
N ARG A 94 0.50 -11.31 -12.26
CA ARG A 94 -0.23 -10.05 -12.11
C ARG A 94 -0.58 -9.76 -10.65
N ARG A 95 -1.03 -10.77 -9.89
CA ARG A 95 -1.35 -10.61 -8.46
C ARG A 95 -0.11 -10.27 -7.64
N LEU A 96 1.03 -10.90 -7.92
CA LEU A 96 2.32 -10.60 -7.29
C LEU A 96 2.82 -9.18 -7.64
N HIS A 97 2.65 -8.77 -8.89
CA HIS A 97 2.95 -7.40 -9.31
C HIS A 97 2.13 -6.37 -8.49
N ASN A 98 0.84 -6.64 -8.31
CA ASN A 98 -0.04 -5.80 -7.50
C ASN A 98 0.42 -5.80 -6.03
N LEU A 99 0.70 -6.97 -5.43
CA LEU A 99 1.18 -7.05 -4.05
C LEU A 99 2.48 -6.26 -3.86
N LYS A 100 3.43 -6.39 -4.79
CA LYS A 100 4.69 -5.65 -4.78
C LYS A 100 4.45 -4.14 -4.75
N GLY A 101 3.63 -3.61 -5.67
CA GLY A 101 3.34 -2.18 -5.73
C GLY A 101 2.68 -1.65 -4.46
N ASN A 102 1.67 -2.36 -3.96
CA ASN A 102 0.95 -1.98 -2.74
C ASN A 102 1.82 -2.07 -1.49
N SER A 103 2.68 -3.09 -1.40
CA SER A 103 3.64 -3.23 -0.30
C SER A 103 4.65 -2.09 -0.30
N GLY A 104 5.10 -1.64 -1.48
CA GLY A 104 5.99 -0.49 -1.61
C GLY A 104 5.36 0.81 -1.12
N ASN A 105 4.09 1.05 -1.46
CA ASN A 105 3.36 2.23 -1.01
C ASN A 105 3.06 2.20 0.50
N LEU A 106 2.76 1.03 1.05
CA LEU A 106 2.55 0.88 2.49
C LEU A 106 3.85 0.94 3.30
N GLY A 107 5.01 0.84 2.64
CA GLY A 107 6.31 0.69 3.30
C GLY A 107 6.58 -0.72 3.84
N ALA A 108 5.78 -1.72 3.46
CA ALA A 108 5.94 -3.12 3.83
C ALA A 108 7.06 -3.79 3.01
N MET A 109 8.30 -3.42 3.32
CA MET A 109 9.46 -3.71 2.49
C MET A 109 9.80 -5.20 2.39
N ALA A 110 9.53 -5.99 3.43
CA ALA A 110 9.73 -7.44 3.39
C ALA A 110 8.80 -8.09 2.34
N LEU A 111 7.49 -7.81 2.44
CA LEU A 111 6.49 -8.30 1.49
C LEU A 111 6.80 -7.85 0.06
N MET A 112 7.22 -6.59 -0.12
CA MET A 112 7.60 -6.07 -1.44
C MET A 112 8.73 -6.90 -2.08
N ARG A 113 9.78 -7.22 -1.31
CA ARG A 113 10.93 -7.99 -1.81
C ARG A 113 10.54 -9.42 -2.16
N THR A 114 9.80 -10.10 -1.28
CA THR A 114 9.35 -11.48 -1.53
C THR A 114 8.40 -11.55 -2.72
N ALA A 115 7.46 -10.60 -2.83
CA ALA A 115 6.57 -10.51 -3.99
C ALA A 115 7.34 -10.29 -5.30
N ALA A 116 8.37 -9.43 -5.30
CA ALA A 116 9.20 -9.19 -6.47
C ALA A 116 9.99 -10.43 -6.90
N ALA A 117 10.58 -11.17 -5.94
CA ALA A 117 11.29 -12.41 -6.23
C ALA A 117 10.37 -13.47 -6.84
N LEU A 118 9.18 -13.64 -6.28
CA LEU A 118 8.16 -14.55 -6.82
C LEU A 118 7.66 -14.09 -8.20
N GLU A 119 7.43 -12.80 -8.40
CA GLU A 119 6.97 -12.25 -9.68
C GLU A 119 7.96 -12.55 -10.82
N THR A 120 9.27 -12.50 -10.54
CA THR A 120 10.30 -12.81 -11.52
C THR A 120 10.31 -14.29 -11.88
N ALA A 121 10.25 -15.18 -10.90
CA ALA A 121 10.46 -16.60 -11.15
C ALA A 121 9.17 -17.40 -11.43
N VAL A 122 7.97 -16.86 -11.23
CA VAL A 122 6.71 -17.59 -11.51
C VAL A 122 6.53 -18.01 -12.98
N MET A 123 7.21 -17.34 -13.92
CA MET A 123 7.16 -17.72 -15.33
C MET A 123 8.11 -18.86 -15.68
N ASP A 124 9.09 -19.14 -14.83
CA ASP A 124 10.10 -20.16 -15.02
C ASP A 124 9.80 -21.35 -14.07
N PRO A 125 9.38 -22.52 -14.59
CA PRO A 125 9.09 -23.70 -13.76
C PRO A 125 10.26 -24.08 -12.85
N ASP A 126 11.49 -23.98 -13.35
CA ASP A 126 12.68 -24.46 -12.64
C ASP A 126 13.05 -23.48 -11.53
N ALA A 127 12.93 -22.18 -11.79
CA ALA A 127 13.15 -21.16 -10.77
C ALA A 127 12.07 -21.17 -9.67
N LEU A 128 10.83 -21.60 -9.99
CA LEU A 128 9.72 -21.65 -9.03
C LEU A 128 9.85 -22.76 -7.98
N LEU A 129 10.57 -23.85 -8.29
CA LEU A 129 10.79 -24.97 -7.37
C LEU A 129 11.59 -24.56 -6.13
N ASP A 130 12.46 -23.55 -6.27
CA ASP A 130 13.32 -23.03 -5.21
C ASP A 130 12.73 -21.79 -4.52
N LEU A 131 11.52 -21.34 -4.91
CA LEU A 131 10.95 -20.10 -4.41
C LEU A 131 10.12 -20.25 -3.14
N PRO A 132 10.10 -19.21 -2.30
CA PRO A 132 9.52 -19.29 -0.98
C PRO A 132 8.03 -18.90 -0.99
N ILE A 133 7.19 -19.65 -1.73
CA ILE A 133 5.72 -19.42 -1.77
C ILE A 133 5.11 -19.52 -0.36
N GLU A 134 5.58 -20.49 0.41
CA GLU A 134 5.17 -20.65 1.81
C GLU A 134 5.65 -19.49 2.69
N ASP A 135 6.78 -18.85 2.34
CA ASP A 135 7.27 -17.69 3.05
C ASP A 135 6.43 -16.45 2.75
N LEU A 136 6.05 -16.19 1.49
CA LEU A 136 5.13 -15.10 1.18
C LEU A 136 3.79 -15.28 1.90
N SER A 137 3.28 -16.51 1.91
CA SER A 137 2.02 -16.83 2.58
C SER A 137 2.10 -16.62 4.09
N ARG A 138 3.20 -17.06 4.72
CA ARG A 138 3.48 -16.82 6.15
C ARG A 138 3.66 -15.33 6.45
N GLN A 139 4.48 -14.61 5.68
CA GLN A 139 4.68 -13.18 5.86
C GLN A 139 3.36 -12.40 5.75
N LEU A 140 2.49 -12.75 4.81
CA LEU A 140 1.15 -12.15 4.68
C LEU A 140 0.27 -12.46 5.89
N ALA A 141 0.25 -13.72 6.34
CA ALA A 141 -0.53 -14.11 7.52
C ALA A 141 -0.07 -13.38 8.78
N ASP A 142 1.24 -13.33 9.02
CA ASP A 142 1.84 -12.62 10.15
C ASP A 142 1.57 -11.11 10.09
N PHE A 143 1.66 -10.52 8.89
CA PHE A 143 1.37 -9.11 8.67
C PHE A 143 -0.10 -8.78 8.94
N VAL A 144 -1.02 -9.60 8.42
CA VAL A 144 -2.48 -9.44 8.63
C VAL A 144 -2.81 -9.57 10.11
N ALA A 145 -2.30 -10.60 10.79
CA ALA A 145 -2.53 -10.81 12.22
C ALA A 145 -1.98 -9.65 13.06
N ALA A 146 -0.82 -9.10 12.69
CA ALA A 146 -0.26 -7.93 13.37
C ALA A 146 -1.04 -6.63 13.09
N ALA A 147 -1.71 -6.54 11.94
CA ALA A 147 -2.52 -5.39 11.53
C ALA A 147 -3.92 -5.38 12.15
N GLU A 148 -4.53 -6.55 12.35
CA GLU A 148 -5.91 -6.69 12.87
C GLU A 148 -6.23 -5.83 14.10
N PRO A 149 -5.39 -5.75 15.15
CA PRO A 149 -5.67 -4.93 16.33
C PRO A 149 -5.77 -3.43 16.06
N TRP A 150 -5.22 -2.97 14.93
CA TRP A 150 -5.16 -1.56 14.55
C TRP A 150 -6.25 -1.16 13.55
N LEU A 151 -6.92 -2.14 12.97
CA LEU A 151 -8.03 -1.92 12.06
C LEU A 151 -9.31 -1.88 12.87
N LYS A 152 -10.01 -0.73 12.85
CA LYS A 152 -11.36 -0.66 13.39
C LYS A 152 -12.22 -1.74 12.72
N PRO A 153 -13.12 -2.42 13.45
CA PRO A 153 -14.06 -3.33 12.82
C PRO A 153 -14.87 -2.54 11.80
N ALA A 154 -14.79 -2.94 10.53
CA ALA A 154 -15.43 -2.28 9.37
C ALA A 154 -16.96 -2.12 9.49
N ASN A 155 -17.56 -2.65 10.56
CA ASN A 155 -19.00 -2.75 10.76
C ASN A 155 -19.63 -1.53 11.46
N GLU A 156 -18.85 -0.70 12.18
CA GLU A 156 -19.42 0.45 12.90
C GLU A 156 -19.55 1.71 12.01
N GLU A 157 -18.58 1.98 11.12
CA GLU A 157 -18.64 3.14 10.21
C GLU A 157 -19.39 2.85 8.88
N ALA A 158 -19.42 1.58 8.42
CA ALA A 158 -20.08 1.21 7.16
C ALA A 158 -21.62 1.22 7.23
N ALA A 159 -22.20 1.07 8.43
CA ALA A 159 -23.65 1.08 8.63
C ALA A 159 -24.24 2.50 8.71
N GLU A 160 -23.45 3.50 9.14
CA GLU A 160 -23.90 4.90 9.28
C GLU A 160 -23.76 5.73 7.98
N SER A 161 -22.86 5.35 7.05
CA SER A 161 -22.50 6.18 5.88
C SER A 161 -22.98 5.63 4.52
N ALA A 162 -24.15 4.98 4.47
CA ALA A 162 -24.71 4.42 3.22
C ALA A 162 -25.23 5.49 2.22
N VAL A 163 -25.24 6.77 2.61
CA VAL A 163 -25.63 7.88 1.74
C VAL A 163 -24.38 8.50 1.14
N LEU A 164 -24.23 8.40 -0.18
CA LEU A 164 -23.20 9.16 -0.90
C LEU A 164 -23.61 10.63 -0.96
N ASP A 165 -22.99 11.48 -0.15
CA ASP A 165 -23.14 12.93 -0.23
C ASP A 165 -22.49 13.46 -1.52
N SER A 166 -23.24 14.24 -2.29
CA SER A 166 -22.74 14.87 -3.53
C SER A 166 -21.61 15.86 -3.24
N ALA A 167 -21.61 16.51 -2.08
CA ALA A 167 -20.54 17.42 -1.67
C ALA A 167 -19.24 16.65 -1.37
N GLU A 168 -19.33 15.49 -0.70
CA GLU A 168 -18.17 14.63 -0.44
C GLU A 168 -17.60 14.03 -1.73
N LEU A 169 -18.46 13.59 -2.65
CA LEU A 169 -18.03 13.11 -3.98
C LEU A 169 -17.33 14.21 -4.78
N ALA A 170 -17.84 15.45 -4.76
CA ALA A 170 -17.18 16.57 -5.41
C ALA A 170 -15.81 16.88 -4.77
N ALA A 171 -15.73 16.90 -3.44
CA ALA A 171 -14.48 17.10 -2.72
C ALA A 171 -13.46 15.98 -2.98
N TRP A 172 -13.93 14.73 -3.12
CA TRP A 172 -13.09 13.60 -3.48
C TRP A 172 -12.55 13.73 -4.90
N ARG A 173 -13.39 14.08 -5.88
CA ARG A 173 -12.97 14.38 -7.25
C ARG A 173 -11.91 15.48 -7.29
N ASP A 174 -12.11 16.58 -6.57
CA ASP A 174 -11.15 17.69 -6.51
C ASP A 174 -9.81 17.26 -5.89
N ALA A 175 -9.84 16.38 -4.88
CA ALA A 175 -8.64 15.81 -4.30
C ALA A 175 -7.89 14.90 -5.31
N LEU A 176 -8.62 14.07 -6.06
CA LEU A 176 -8.05 13.24 -7.14
C LEU A 176 -7.40 14.10 -8.22
N THR A 177 -8.06 15.17 -8.68
CA THR A 177 -7.54 16.08 -9.70
C THR A 177 -6.28 16.81 -9.23
N ARG A 178 -6.23 17.21 -7.96
CA ARG A 178 -5.05 17.85 -7.35
C ARG A 178 -3.95 16.86 -6.97
N ARG A 179 -4.18 15.56 -7.17
CA ARG A 179 -3.28 14.46 -6.78
C ARG A 179 -2.93 14.49 -5.29
N ASP A 180 -3.93 14.87 -4.49
CA ASP A 180 -3.84 15.01 -3.04
C ASP A 180 -4.09 13.65 -2.37
N LEU A 181 -3.24 13.25 -1.43
CA LEU A 181 -3.39 12.02 -0.64
C LEU A 181 -4.69 12.03 0.18
N ALA A 182 -5.26 13.20 0.43
CA ALA A 182 -6.58 13.34 1.02
C ALA A 182 -7.69 12.72 0.16
N ALA A 183 -7.42 12.35 -1.10
CA ALA A 183 -8.31 11.55 -1.94
C ALA A 183 -8.49 10.13 -1.39
N VAL A 184 -7.41 9.47 -0.98
CA VAL A 184 -7.47 8.11 -0.43
C VAL A 184 -8.20 8.11 0.91
N LYS A 185 -7.99 9.16 1.73
CA LYS A 185 -8.71 9.33 2.99
C LYS A 185 -10.22 9.42 2.81
N ARG A 186 -10.65 10.27 1.87
CA ARG A 186 -12.06 10.45 1.54
C ARG A 186 -12.66 9.17 0.95
N TYR A 187 -11.88 8.45 0.14
CA TYR A 187 -12.33 7.18 -0.43
C TYR A 187 -12.73 6.17 0.65
N ALA A 188 -12.00 6.07 1.76
CA ALA A 188 -12.34 5.13 2.84
C ALA A 188 -13.76 5.33 3.39
N GLY A 189 -14.20 6.58 3.56
CA GLY A 189 -15.58 6.90 3.99
C GLY A 189 -16.63 6.69 2.90
N LEU A 190 -16.28 6.93 1.64
CA LEU A 190 -17.18 6.74 0.50
C LEU A 190 -17.33 5.28 0.07
N ARG A 191 -16.35 4.43 0.39
CA ARG A 191 -16.25 3.04 -0.09
C ARG A 191 -17.49 2.20 0.22
N PRO A 192 -18.08 2.20 1.43
CA PRO A 192 -19.31 1.42 1.70
C PRO A 192 -20.48 1.84 0.81
N GLY A 193 -20.68 3.15 0.62
CA GLY A 193 -21.74 3.68 -0.25
C GLY A 193 -21.50 3.37 -1.74
N LEU A 194 -20.25 3.47 -2.19
CA LEU A 194 -19.88 3.09 -3.57
C LEU A 194 -20.02 1.58 -3.79
N LEU A 195 -19.67 0.76 -2.79
CA LEU A 195 -19.84 -0.69 -2.82
C LEU A 195 -21.32 -1.09 -2.94
N ALA A 196 -22.18 -0.45 -2.16
CA ALA A 196 -23.62 -0.73 -2.17
C ALA A 196 -24.27 -0.37 -3.52
N ARG A 197 -23.75 0.64 -4.23
CA ARG A 197 -24.30 1.10 -5.52
C ARG A 197 -23.75 0.37 -6.73
N GLU A 198 -22.42 0.25 -6.83
CA GLU A 198 -21.75 -0.26 -8.03
C GLU A 198 -21.35 -1.75 -7.92
N GLY A 199 -21.36 -2.29 -6.70
CA GLY A 199 -20.98 -3.67 -6.42
C GLY A 199 -19.48 -3.92 -6.34
N ALA A 200 -19.11 -5.07 -5.75
CA ALA A 200 -17.72 -5.43 -5.46
C ALA A 200 -16.82 -5.52 -6.71
N ALA A 201 -17.38 -5.99 -7.84
CA ALA A 201 -16.61 -6.16 -9.07
C ALA A 201 -16.14 -4.83 -9.66
N ALA A 202 -16.98 -3.79 -9.65
CA ALA A 202 -16.60 -2.46 -10.12
C ALA A 202 -15.59 -1.82 -9.15
N LEU A 203 -15.80 -2.01 -7.85
CA LEU A 203 -14.96 -1.42 -6.80
C LEU A 203 -13.55 -1.98 -6.75
N ALA A 204 -13.33 -3.25 -7.11
CA ALA A 204 -12.00 -3.85 -7.09
C ALA A 204 -10.97 -3.03 -7.88
N SER A 205 -11.37 -2.50 -9.05
CA SER A 205 -10.50 -1.64 -9.86
C SER A 205 -10.20 -0.28 -9.21
N LEU A 206 -11.16 0.27 -8.47
CA LEU A 206 -11.03 1.53 -7.75
C LEU A 206 -10.20 1.38 -6.46
N ASP A 207 -10.43 0.30 -5.71
CA ASP A 207 -9.63 -0.10 -4.54
C ASP A 207 -8.15 -0.18 -4.93
N GLN A 208 -7.85 -0.89 -6.03
CA GLN A 208 -6.50 -0.97 -6.56
C GLN A 208 -5.94 0.41 -6.93
N ALA A 209 -6.73 1.26 -7.61
CA ALA A 209 -6.28 2.60 -8.00
C ALA A 209 -5.96 3.47 -6.78
N MET A 210 -6.75 3.37 -5.71
CA MET A 210 -6.54 4.13 -4.47
C MET A 210 -5.33 3.64 -3.68
N GLN A 211 -5.14 2.33 -3.55
CA GLN A 211 -3.97 1.78 -2.86
C GLN A 211 -2.66 2.04 -3.63
N THR A 212 -2.72 2.02 -4.97
CA THR A 212 -1.55 2.28 -5.83
C THR A 212 -1.33 3.76 -6.17
N LEU A 213 -2.11 4.67 -5.57
CA LEU A 213 -2.06 6.13 -5.80
C LEU A 213 -2.24 6.54 -7.28
N ARG A 214 -2.95 5.71 -8.06
CA ARG A 214 -3.29 5.92 -9.47
C ARG A 214 -4.53 6.80 -9.59
N PHE A 215 -4.40 8.09 -9.29
CA PHE A 215 -5.53 9.03 -9.26
C PHE A 215 -6.21 9.24 -10.61
N ASP A 216 -5.47 9.16 -11.72
CA ASP A 216 -6.05 9.27 -13.07
C ASP A 216 -7.02 8.13 -13.40
N ASP A 217 -6.72 6.92 -12.93
CA ASP A 217 -7.58 5.76 -13.10
C ASP A 217 -8.84 5.85 -12.25
N ALA A 218 -8.73 6.40 -11.04
CA ALA A 218 -9.88 6.67 -10.20
C ALA A 218 -10.78 7.77 -10.79
N LEU A 219 -10.22 8.81 -11.39
CA LEU A 219 -10.99 9.81 -12.14
C LEU A 219 -11.70 9.18 -13.35
N THR A 220 -11.02 8.29 -14.06
CA THR A 220 -11.61 7.55 -15.19
C THR A 220 -12.76 6.65 -14.72
N TRP A 221 -12.58 5.98 -13.57
CA TRP A 221 -13.63 5.18 -12.93
C TRP A 221 -14.84 6.04 -12.57
N LEU A 222 -14.61 7.20 -11.94
CA LEU A 222 -15.66 8.12 -11.51
C LEU A 222 -16.49 8.65 -12.69
N LYS A 223 -15.84 8.99 -13.81
CA LYS A 223 -16.54 9.35 -15.05
C LYS A 223 -17.40 8.21 -15.60
N ARG A 224 -16.88 6.98 -15.56
CA ARG A 224 -17.54 5.80 -16.11
C ARG A 224 -18.76 5.35 -15.31
N TYR A 225 -18.67 5.39 -13.98
CA TYR A 225 -19.70 4.80 -13.10
C TYR A 225 -20.60 5.85 -12.44
N MET A 226 -20.16 7.12 -12.35
CA MET A 226 -20.94 8.17 -11.67
C MET A 226 -21.47 9.28 -12.58
N ASN A 227 -21.16 9.29 -13.89
CA ASN A 227 -21.56 10.35 -14.83
C ASN A 227 -21.22 11.77 -14.33
N LEU A 228 -20.12 11.91 -13.59
CA LEU A 228 -19.65 13.19 -13.07
C LEU A 228 -18.64 13.78 -14.06
N ASP A 229 -19.09 14.73 -14.89
CA ASP A 229 -18.25 15.57 -15.76
C ASP A 229 -17.50 16.65 -14.95
#